data_AF-A0A956ESU0-F1
#
_entry.id   AF-A0A956ESU0-F1
#
_cell.length_a   1.000
_cell.length_b   1.000
_cell.length_c   1.000
_cell.angle_alpha   90.00
_cell.angle_beta   90.00
_cell.angle_gamma   90.00
#
_symmetry.space_group_name_H-M   'P 1'
#
loop_
_entity.id
_entity.type
_entity.pdbx_description
1 polymer ?
#
loop_
_entity_poly.entity_id
_entity_poly.type
_entity_poly.pdbx_seq_one_letter_code
_entity_poly.pdbx_strand_id
1 'polypeptide(L)'
;MKKKRKYYPESFKREAVEQMRSAPSISALAEELRLHENLLYRWRREFEDAMTHAESSDPELEIARLRKELAKVTEERDFLQQAAIFFAKKTQ
;
A
#
# COMPACT_ATOMS: atom_id res chain seq x y z
N MET A 1 11.52 -12.95 29.76
CA MET A 1 11.55 -13.97 28.69
C MET A 1 10.79 -13.44 27.48
N LYS A 2 11.39 -13.37 26.28
CA LYS A 2 10.72 -12.83 25.07
C LYS A 2 9.71 -13.87 24.55
N LYS A 3 8.40 -13.56 24.59
CA LYS A 3 7.37 -14.39 23.94
C LYS A 3 7.60 -14.39 22.42
N LYS A 4 7.79 -15.58 21.81
CA LYS A 4 7.81 -15.73 20.36
C LYS A 4 6.46 -15.25 19.79
N ARG A 5 6.49 -14.28 18.88
CA ARG A 5 5.29 -13.83 18.16
C ARG A 5 4.85 -14.95 17.21
N LYS A 6 3.60 -15.41 17.36
CA LYS A 6 2.98 -16.30 16.38
C LYS A 6 2.75 -15.51 15.10
N TYR A 7 3.21 -16.06 13.97
CA TYR A 7 2.98 -15.50 12.65
C TYR A 7 1.75 -16.17 12.04
N TYR A 8 0.87 -15.38 11.43
CA TYR A 8 -0.30 -15.86 10.71
C TYR A 8 -0.24 -15.31 9.27
N PRO A 9 -0.51 -16.15 8.26
CA PRO A 9 -0.49 -15.72 6.87
C PRO A 9 -1.59 -14.69 6.62
N GLU A 10 -1.35 -13.76 5.68
CA GLU A 10 -2.29 -12.67 5.41
C GLU A 10 -3.67 -13.15 4.95
N SER A 11 -3.71 -14.22 4.14
CA SER A 11 -4.95 -14.87 3.69
C SER A 11 -5.84 -15.27 4.87
N PHE A 12 -5.25 -15.92 5.87
CA PHE A 12 -5.96 -16.35 7.08
C PHE A 12 -6.45 -15.16 7.90
N LYS A 13 -5.65 -14.10 8.03
CA LYS A 13 -6.09 -12.88 8.75
C LYS A 13 -7.27 -12.23 8.03
N ARG A 14 -7.25 -12.19 6.70
CA ARG A 14 -8.31 -11.59 5.88
C ARG A 14 -9.61 -12.38 6.00
N GLU A 15 -9.54 -13.70 5.89
CA GLU A 15 -10.68 -14.60 6.06
C GLU A 15 -11.28 -14.47 7.47
N ALA A 16 -10.44 -14.43 8.51
CA ALA A 16 -10.91 -14.21 9.88
C ALA A 16 -11.64 -12.87 10.04
N VAL A 17 -11.12 -11.78 9.44
CA VAL A 17 -11.76 -10.46 9.49
C VAL A 17 -13.04 -10.39 8.65
N GLU A 18 -13.12 -11.14 7.56
CA GLU A 18 -14.36 -11.29 6.78
C GLU A 18 -15.42 -12.04 7.57
N GLN A 19 -15.05 -13.15 8.22
CA GLN A 19 -15.94 -13.94 9.07
C GLN A 19 -16.44 -13.15 10.29
N MET A 20 -15.66 -12.20 10.81
CA MET A 20 -16.11 -11.28 11.87
C MET A 20 -17.32 -10.43 11.46
N ARG A 21 -17.54 -10.19 10.15
CA ARG A 21 -18.68 -9.36 9.68
C ARG A 21 -20.00 -10.12 9.72
N SER A 22 -19.96 -11.44 9.56
CA SER A 22 -21.11 -12.33 9.53
C SER A 22 -21.27 -13.15 10.82
N ALA A 23 -20.27 -13.15 11.70
CA ALA A 23 -20.32 -13.83 12.98
C ALA A 23 -21.28 -13.14 13.97
N PRO A 24 -22.10 -13.92 14.71
CA PRO A 24 -23.02 -13.37 15.70
C PRO A 24 -22.30 -12.86 16.96
N SER A 25 -21.12 -13.40 17.27
CA SER A 25 -20.27 -12.96 18.39
C SER A 25 -18.79 -13.14 18.05
N ILE A 26 -18.00 -12.10 18.30
CA ILE A 26 -16.54 -12.12 18.11
C ILE A 26 -15.88 -13.07 19.12
N SER A 27 -16.46 -13.24 20.30
CA SER A 27 -15.98 -14.15 21.34
C SER A 27 -16.09 -15.60 20.89
N ALA A 28 -17.27 -15.99 20.38
CA ALA A 28 -17.49 -17.32 19.84
C ALA A 28 -16.56 -17.63 18.65
N LEU A 29 -16.38 -16.65 17.75
CA LEU A 29 -15.45 -16.76 16.62
C LEU A 29 -13.99 -16.92 17.09
N ALA A 30 -13.59 -16.20 18.13
CA ALA A 30 -12.25 -16.30 18.70
C ALA A 30 -12.01 -17.69 19.30
N GLU A 31 -13.00 -18.26 19.99
CA GLU A 31 -12.94 -19.63 20.51
C GLU A 31 -12.84 -20.67 19.38
N GLU A 32 -13.65 -20.53 18.32
CA GLU A 32 -13.65 -21.40 17.15
C GLU A 32 -12.29 -21.40 16.45
N LEU A 33 -11.72 -20.21 16.21
CA LEU A 33 -10.41 -20.04 15.58
C LEU A 33 -9.24 -20.32 16.56
N ARG A 34 -9.53 -20.58 17.84
CA ARG A 34 -8.55 -20.68 18.94
C ARG A 34 -7.60 -19.49 19.02
N LEU A 35 -8.13 -18.30 18.76
CA LEU A 35 -7.44 -17.02 18.81
C LEU A 35 -7.92 -16.22 20.02
N HIS A 36 -7.15 -15.20 20.37
CA HIS A 36 -7.59 -14.22 21.35
C HIS A 36 -8.38 -13.13 20.63
N GLU A 37 -9.51 -12.68 21.19
CA GLU A 37 -10.36 -11.63 20.58
C GLU A 37 -9.57 -10.36 20.21
N ASN A 38 -8.69 -9.90 21.11
CA ASN A 38 -7.76 -8.79 20.88
C ASN A 38 -6.96 -8.90 19.56
N LEU A 39 -6.63 -10.11 19.12
CA LEU A 39 -5.92 -10.34 17.86
C LEU A 39 -6.82 -10.10 16.65
N LEU A 40 -8.08 -10.53 16.72
CA LEU A 40 -9.10 -10.29 15.71
C LEU A 40 -9.40 -8.79 15.57
N TYR A 41 -9.61 -8.07 16.68
CA TYR A 41 -9.78 -6.61 16.67
C TYR A 41 -8.56 -5.87 16.13
N ARG A 42 -7.36 -6.39 16.39
CA ARG A 42 -6.13 -5.83 15.83
C ARG A 42 -6.07 -6.02 14.32
N TRP A 43 -6.37 -7.21 13.81
CA TRP A 43 -6.39 -7.45 12.35
C TRP A 43 -7.47 -6.63 11.66
N ARG A 44 -8.65 -6.51 12.25
CA ARG A 44 -9.71 -5.64 11.75
C ARG A 44 -9.20 -4.21 11.56
N ARG A 45 -8.52 -3.65 12.57
CA ARG A 45 -7.87 -2.33 12.46
C ARG A 45 -6.76 -2.30 11.41
N GLU A 46 -5.90 -3.31 11.34
CA GLU A 46 -4.85 -3.38 10.30
C GLU A 46 -5.45 -3.32 8.88
N PHE A 47 -6.61 -3.94 8.63
CA PHE A 47 -7.29 -3.90 7.32
C PHE A 47 -8.19 -2.68 7.11
N GLU A 48 -8.80 -2.12 8.16
CA GLU A 48 -9.54 -0.85 8.09
C GLU A 48 -8.58 0.32 7.88
N ASP A 49 -7.45 0.36 8.59
CA ASP A 49 -6.39 1.35 8.39
C ASP A 49 -5.73 1.22 7.02
N ALA A 50 -5.66 0.01 6.46
CA ALA A 50 -5.21 -0.16 5.07
C ALA A 50 -6.19 0.45 4.06
N MET A 51 -7.50 0.46 4.34
CA MET A 51 -8.49 1.16 3.51
C MET A 51 -8.39 2.68 3.69
N THR A 52 -8.23 3.17 4.93
CA THR A 52 -8.10 4.61 5.17
C THR A 52 -6.76 5.17 4.70
N HIS A 53 -5.66 4.40 4.76
CA HIS A 53 -4.39 4.78 4.14
C HIS A 53 -4.41 4.67 2.60
N ALA A 54 -5.22 3.76 2.04
CA ALA A 54 -5.45 3.73 0.60
C ALA A 54 -6.28 4.93 0.14
N GLU A 55 -7.19 5.46 0.97
CA GLU A 55 -7.94 6.69 0.70
C GLU A 55 -7.17 7.97 1.06
N SER A 56 -6.25 7.94 2.03
CA SER A 56 -5.41 9.09 2.40
C SER A 56 -4.13 9.21 1.55
N SER A 57 -3.84 8.23 0.69
CA SER A 57 -2.91 8.40 -0.41
C SER A 57 -3.70 8.90 -1.61
N ASP A 58 -4.09 10.17 -1.55
CA ASP A 58 -4.90 10.85 -2.55
C ASP A 58 -4.34 10.53 -3.96
N PRO A 59 -4.99 9.65 -4.74
CA PRO A 59 -4.44 9.15 -5.98
C PRO A 59 -4.23 10.30 -6.97
N GLU A 60 -4.98 11.40 -6.83
CA GLU A 60 -4.80 12.62 -7.62
C GLU A 60 -3.50 13.36 -7.27
N LEU A 61 -3.06 13.36 -6.01
CA LEU A 61 -1.79 13.98 -5.60
C LEU A 61 -0.59 13.14 -6.07
N GLU A 62 -0.69 11.81 -5.97
CA GLU A 62 0.32 10.89 -6.49
C GLU A 62 0.40 11.00 -8.02
N ILE A 63 -0.75 11.02 -8.73
CA ILE A 63 -0.83 11.24 -10.18
C ILE A 63 -0.29 12.61 -10.57
N ALA A 64 -0.61 13.67 -9.83
CA ALA A 64 -0.11 15.03 -10.09
C ALA A 64 1.41 15.10 -9.90
N ARG A 65 1.94 14.47 -8.84
CA ARG A 65 3.38 14.38 -8.58
C ARG A 65 4.09 13.60 -9.68
N LEU A 66 3.58 12.42 -10.04
CA LEU A 66 4.14 11.57 -11.10
C LEU A 66 4.08 12.25 -12.47
N ARG A 67 2.99 12.98 -12.78
CA ARG A 67 2.89 13.80 -14.01
C ARG A 67 3.91 14.93 -14.04
N LYS A 68 4.12 15.60 -12.91
CA LYS A 68 5.12 16.68 -12.80
C LYS A 68 6.55 16.14 -12.97
N GLU A 69 6.83 14.96 -12.42
CA GLU A 69 8.11 14.30 -12.56
C GLU A 69 8.36 13.83 -14.00
N LEU A 70 7.35 13.25 -14.66
CA LEU A 70 7.41 12.89 -16.08
C LEU A 70 7.65 14.11 -16.98
N ALA A 71 6.99 15.24 -16.72
CA ALA A 71 7.16 16.46 -17.50
C ALA A 71 8.60 16.98 -17.40
N LYS A 72 9.15 17.02 -16.17
CA LYS A 72 10.53 17.47 -15.93
C LYS A 72 11.56 16.57 -16.63
N VAL A 73 11.42 15.25 -16.52
CA VAL A 73 12.35 14.30 -17.17
C VAL A 73 12.26 14.38 -18.70
N THR A 74 11.08 14.63 -19.25
CA THR A 74 10.89 14.79 -20.69
C THR A 74 11.58 16.06 -21.20
N GLU A 75 11.44 17.18 -20.48
CA GLU A 75 12.08 18.45 -20.82
C GLU A 75 13.61 18.35 -20.77
N GLU A 76 14.17 17.69 -19.75
CA GLU A 76 15.62 17.46 -19.63
C GLU A 76 16.15 16.60 -20.79
N ARG A 77 15.43 15.55 -21.17
CA ARG A 77 15.78 14.70 -22.33
C ARG A 77 15.78 15.52 -23.62
N ASP A 78 14.73 16.32 -23.83
CA ASP A 78 14.56 17.08 -25.07
C ASP A 78 15.60 18.19 -25.16
N PHE A 79 15.94 18.86 -24.06
CA PHE A 79 17.05 19.82 -24.01
C PHE A 79 18.39 19.18 -24.35
N LEU A 80 18.71 18.02 -23.76
CA LEU A 80 19.94 17.29 -24.05
C LEU A 80 19.99 16.81 -25.51
N GLN A 81 18.86 16.38 -26.07
CA GLN A 81 18.76 16.00 -27.47
C GLN A 81 18.99 17.18 -28.41
N GLN A 82 18.39 18.35 -28.13
CA GLN A 82 18.63 19.57 -28.90
C GLN A 82 20.10 20.01 -28.80
N ALA A 83 20.70 19.94 -27.61
CA ALA A 83 22.10 20.23 -27.42
C ALA A 83 22.98 19.28 -28.24
N ALA A 84 22.73 17.96 -28.21
CA ALA A 84 23.46 16.97 -28.98
C ALA A 84 23.36 17.24 -30.50
N ILE A 85 22.17 17.59 -31.01
CA ILE A 85 21.97 17.96 -32.42
C ILE A 85 22.74 19.23 -32.76
N PHE A 86 22.69 20.25 -31.90
CA PHE A 86 23.41 21.51 -32.10
C PHE A 86 24.93 21.29 -32.11
N PHE A 87 25.47 20.51 -31.17
CA PHE A 87 26.89 20.19 -31.10
C PHE A 87 27.33 19.34 -32.29
N ALA A 88 26.54 18.34 -32.72
CA ALA A 88 26.83 17.53 -33.90
C ALA A 88 26.84 18.34 -35.21
N LYS A 89 26.01 19.38 -35.32
CA LYS A 89 26.03 20.32 -36.46
C LYS A 89 27.21 21.30 -36.43
N LYS A 90 27.80 21.54 -35.26
CA LYS A 90 28.91 22.50 -35.08
C LYS A 90 30.28 21.88 -35.26
N THR A 91 30.37 20.54 -35.24
CA THR A 91 31.59 19.76 -35.44
C THR A 91 31.75 19.23 -36.87
N GLN A 92 30.93 19.69 -37.82
CA GLN A 92 31.07 19.42 -39.25
C GLN A 92 31.65 20.63 -39.99
#